data_AF-A0A928NW24-F1
#
_entry.id   AF-A0A928NW24-F1
#
_cell.length_a   1.000
_cell.length_b   1.000
_cell.length_c   1.000
_cell.angle_alpha   90.00
_cell.angle_beta   90.00
_cell.angle_gamma   90.00
#
_symmetry.space_group_name_H-M   'P 1'
#
loop_
_entity.id
_entity.type
_entity.pdbx_description
1 polymer ?
#
loop_
_entity_poly.entity_id
_entity_poly.type
_entity_poly.pdbx_seq_one_letter_code
_entity_poly.pdbx_strand_id
1 'polypeptide(L)'
;MKFAKILSLFLALLMLLSMFAACGNTPDETTEQPKESKPVDDENDRLEEQDTVPTDLKYNGETINFLVRDASNIYKYELSCEEFLNDPVYDEIHYRNIDVETRLGVKIKSIAQKGDYPFTEWNNALSVSVLTNTGDYDGAAFYLSSGTSLAKEGIYYNLLSLSQDEGGYINFQKPWWNKSLVDELSVYGALYFAGGSLTLSQVAGGVCVFFNRDLFNQKYPDDRDATLYQLVRDGEWTADQMTYYVSNCWDDVNSNGVVDGGDVVGIKSLGSGAGQMDAWALAMGLDFTRPDAYGEPEIVLVNSHTVPAYEKVRGVFNNEGGYMPSSGDPNSAETTLENGNVLFYTQCLDYGAEMKASTVNYGVLPIPKYDVEQEDYRTCFVNAVSALAVCSNLSDERAAMVSAALELLSAESYKKVLPVYYETVIKGHYSREAADAEMYDRILDSFVFSFGFAWSTGSLGSISAIFRRLDNEYDIQQYIDSNKDYWDGLLVDLLTALDSIG
;
A
#
# COMPACT_ATOMS: atom_id res chain seq x y z
N MET A 1 62.69 33.16 -20.77
CA MET A 1 61.65 33.75 -21.66
C MET A 1 61.20 32.88 -22.83
N LYS A 2 61.98 31.91 -23.35
CA LYS A 2 61.51 31.00 -24.43
C LYS A 2 60.68 29.81 -23.91
N PHE A 3 60.92 29.33 -22.70
CA PHE A 3 60.19 28.19 -22.11
C PHE A 3 58.75 28.52 -21.69
N ALA A 4 58.51 29.71 -21.13
CA ALA A 4 57.16 30.17 -20.77
C ALA A 4 56.24 30.40 -21.99
N LYS A 5 56.80 30.83 -23.14
CA LYS A 5 56.03 31.01 -24.38
C LYS A 5 55.64 29.68 -25.05
N ILE A 6 56.44 28.63 -24.87
CA ILE A 6 56.15 27.29 -25.38
C ILE A 6 55.09 26.60 -24.50
N LEU A 7 55.16 26.79 -23.17
CA LEU A 7 54.19 26.24 -22.22
C LEU A 7 52.79 26.89 -22.37
N SER A 8 52.73 28.20 -22.59
CA SER A 8 51.46 28.89 -22.87
C SER A 8 50.84 28.52 -24.22
N LEU A 9 51.65 28.23 -25.25
CA LEU A 9 51.15 27.73 -26.53
C LEU A 9 50.58 26.30 -26.39
N PHE A 10 51.19 25.47 -25.54
CA PHE A 10 50.74 24.09 -25.31
C PHE A 10 49.43 24.03 -24.50
N LEU A 11 49.29 24.90 -23.49
CA LEU A 11 48.05 25.06 -22.70
C LEU A 11 46.89 25.66 -23.52
N ALA A 12 47.17 26.60 -24.43
CA ALA A 12 46.16 27.13 -25.35
C ALA A 12 45.72 26.09 -26.40
N LEU A 13 46.62 25.21 -26.85
CA LEU A 13 46.31 24.14 -27.80
C LEU A 13 45.45 23.03 -27.14
N LEU A 14 45.68 22.72 -25.86
CA LEU A 14 44.89 21.75 -25.09
C LEU A 14 43.47 22.24 -24.77
N MET A 15 43.26 23.55 -24.60
CA MET A 15 41.93 24.14 -24.39
C MET A 15 41.11 24.29 -25.69
N LEU A 16 41.76 24.27 -26.87
CA LEU A 16 41.09 24.31 -28.18
C LEU A 16 40.73 22.90 -28.71
N LEU A 17 41.36 21.84 -28.19
CA LEU A 17 41.08 20.45 -28.57
C LEU A 17 39.81 19.87 -27.93
N SER A 18 39.28 20.48 -26.86
CA SER A 18 37.99 20.10 -26.26
C SER A 18 36.76 20.70 -26.97
N MET A 19 36.95 21.58 -27.97
CA MET A 19 35.86 22.20 -28.73
C MET A 19 35.57 21.54 -30.10
N PHE A 20 36.28 20.48 -30.48
CA PHE A 20 36.11 19.84 -31.81
C PHE A 20 35.86 18.32 -31.78
N ALA A 21 35.45 17.75 -30.64
CA ALA A 21 35.02 16.35 -30.55
C ALA A 21 33.48 16.16 -30.53
N ALA A 22 32.70 17.19 -30.87
CA ALA A 22 31.25 17.08 -30.98
C ALA A 22 30.71 17.98 -32.09
N CYS A 23 30.84 17.55 -33.35
CA CYS A 23 29.96 17.94 -34.45
C CYS A 23 30.23 17.03 -35.66
N GLY A 24 29.22 16.26 -36.08
CA GLY A 24 29.12 15.78 -37.46
C GLY A 24 28.74 14.32 -37.69
N ASN A 25 27.56 13.89 -37.22
CA ASN A 25 26.48 13.49 -38.14
C ASN A 25 25.18 13.21 -37.38
N THR A 26 24.14 13.90 -37.83
CA THR A 26 22.77 13.99 -37.31
C THR A 26 22.09 12.66 -36.96
N PRO A 27 21.62 12.52 -35.72
CA PRO A 27 20.34 11.93 -35.39
C PRO A 27 19.31 13.03 -35.10
N ASP A 28 18.05 12.76 -35.42
CA ASP A 28 16.91 13.66 -35.18
C ASP A 28 16.90 14.24 -33.75
N GLU A 29 16.57 15.53 -33.66
CA GLU A 29 16.15 16.15 -32.41
C GLU A 29 14.81 15.53 -31.98
N THR A 30 14.87 14.43 -31.23
CA THR A 30 13.86 14.15 -30.21
C THR A 30 14.31 14.85 -28.95
N THR A 31 13.75 16.03 -28.70
CA THR A 31 13.52 16.53 -27.35
C THR A 31 12.91 15.37 -26.56
N GLU A 32 13.68 14.73 -25.67
CA GLU A 32 13.09 13.96 -24.59
C GLU A 32 12.38 14.98 -23.70
N GLN A 33 11.09 15.15 -23.99
CA GLN A 33 10.12 15.59 -23.00
C GLN A 33 10.33 14.75 -21.73
N PRO A 34 10.00 15.29 -20.53
CA PRO A 34 9.84 14.41 -19.37
C PRO A 34 8.98 13.24 -19.83
N LYS A 35 9.40 11.99 -19.54
CA LYS A 35 8.50 10.86 -19.74
C LYS A 35 7.21 11.24 -19.05
N GLU A 36 6.18 11.56 -19.83
CA GLU A 36 4.82 11.46 -19.37
C GLU A 36 4.75 10.06 -18.75
N SER A 37 4.52 10.01 -17.44
CA SER A 37 3.99 8.82 -16.81
C SER A 37 2.84 8.39 -17.69
N LYS A 38 3.01 7.26 -18.37
CA LYS A 38 1.93 6.66 -19.14
C LYS A 38 0.74 6.56 -18.18
N PRO A 39 -0.48 6.91 -18.62
CA PRO A 39 -1.65 6.55 -17.85
C PRO A 39 -1.59 5.05 -17.58
N VAL A 40 -2.09 4.66 -16.41
CA VAL A 40 -2.56 3.32 -16.10
C VAL A 40 -3.05 2.64 -17.40
N ASP A 41 -2.33 1.60 -17.84
CA ASP A 41 -2.68 0.57 -18.84
C ASP A 41 -3.79 0.95 -19.85
N ASP A 42 -3.47 1.03 -21.14
CA ASP A 42 -4.51 1.11 -22.17
C ASP A 42 -5.50 -0.05 -21.98
N GLU A 43 -6.80 0.25 -21.95
CA GLU A 43 -7.87 -0.73 -21.78
C GLU A 43 -7.76 -1.87 -22.81
N ASN A 44 -7.23 -1.57 -24.00
CA ASN A 44 -6.96 -2.56 -25.04
C ASN A 44 -5.81 -3.52 -24.66
N ASP A 45 -4.73 -3.01 -24.06
CA ASP A 45 -3.56 -3.82 -23.67
C ASP A 45 -3.95 -4.84 -22.60
N ARG A 46 -4.81 -4.46 -21.63
CA ARG A 46 -5.30 -5.38 -20.58
C ARG A 46 -6.12 -6.53 -21.12
N LEU A 47 -7.01 -6.26 -22.07
CA LEU A 47 -7.91 -7.25 -22.66
C LEU A 47 -7.16 -8.27 -23.52
N GLU A 48 -6.02 -7.88 -24.09
CA GLU A 48 -5.18 -8.76 -24.90
C GLU A 48 -4.33 -9.73 -24.08
N GLU A 49 -3.98 -9.39 -22.83
CA GLU A 49 -3.16 -10.24 -21.97
C GLU A 49 -3.82 -11.60 -21.72
N GLN A 50 -3.13 -12.72 -21.94
CA GLN A 50 -3.71 -14.07 -21.78
C GLN A 50 -3.06 -14.81 -20.61
N ASP A 51 -3.86 -15.54 -19.84
CA ASP A 51 -3.34 -16.51 -18.88
C ASP A 51 -2.77 -17.74 -19.61
N THR A 52 -2.10 -18.59 -18.84
CA THR A 52 -1.41 -19.77 -19.36
C THR A 52 -2.09 -21.08 -18.96
N VAL A 53 -3.28 -21.04 -18.37
CA VAL A 53 -4.02 -22.24 -17.94
C VAL A 53 -4.58 -22.97 -19.17
N PRO A 54 -4.32 -24.28 -19.34
CA PRO A 54 -4.82 -25.03 -20.50
C PRO A 54 -6.33 -24.89 -20.69
N THR A 55 -6.76 -24.57 -21.91
CA THR A 55 -8.17 -24.27 -22.21
C THR A 55 -9.10 -25.49 -22.08
N ASP A 56 -8.54 -26.69 -22.14
CA ASP A 56 -9.23 -27.98 -22.00
C ASP A 56 -9.18 -28.55 -20.57
N LEU A 57 -8.51 -27.88 -19.63
CA LEU A 57 -8.46 -28.28 -18.23
C LEU A 57 -9.85 -28.23 -17.60
N LYS A 58 -10.30 -29.37 -17.04
CA LYS A 58 -11.61 -29.50 -16.39
C LYS A 58 -11.53 -30.36 -15.13
N TYR A 59 -12.35 -30.01 -14.14
CA TYR A 59 -12.41 -30.67 -12.83
C TYR A 59 -13.82 -31.18 -12.47
N ASN A 60 -14.63 -31.54 -13.48
CA ASN A 60 -15.85 -32.35 -13.33
C ASN A 60 -16.89 -31.88 -12.29
N GLY A 61 -16.94 -30.59 -11.98
CA GLY A 61 -17.89 -29.97 -11.04
C GLY A 61 -17.42 -29.94 -9.59
N GLU A 62 -16.13 -30.21 -9.32
CA GLU A 62 -15.53 -30.07 -7.99
C GLU A 62 -15.77 -28.68 -7.38
N THR A 63 -16.01 -28.62 -6.08
CA THR A 63 -16.22 -27.36 -5.36
C THR A 63 -14.94 -26.93 -4.67
N ILE A 64 -14.49 -25.70 -4.85
CA ILE A 64 -13.35 -25.07 -4.18
C ILE A 64 -13.89 -24.13 -3.09
N ASN A 65 -13.50 -24.37 -1.83
CA ASN A 65 -13.92 -23.60 -0.68
C ASN A 65 -12.85 -22.57 -0.29
N PHE A 66 -13.18 -21.27 -0.38
CA PHE A 66 -12.33 -20.19 0.11
C PHE A 66 -12.86 -19.65 1.44
N LEU A 67 -12.03 -19.63 2.48
CA LEU A 67 -12.32 -18.84 3.68
C LEU A 67 -12.07 -17.36 3.36
N VAL A 68 -13.09 -16.53 3.50
CA VAL A 68 -13.00 -15.10 3.21
C VAL A 68 -13.45 -14.28 4.42
N ARG A 69 -13.02 -13.02 4.46
CA ARG A 69 -13.55 -12.05 5.44
C ARG A 69 -14.98 -11.70 5.09
N ASP A 70 -15.78 -11.41 6.10
CA ASP A 70 -17.17 -10.99 5.88
C ASP A 70 -17.27 -9.73 5.00
N ALA A 71 -18.39 -9.60 4.30
CA ALA A 71 -18.63 -8.54 3.31
C ALA A 71 -18.96 -7.17 3.95
N SER A 72 -18.54 -6.93 5.19
CA SER A 72 -18.84 -5.69 5.92
C SER A 72 -18.09 -4.47 5.36
N ASN A 73 -17.08 -4.67 4.52
CA ASN A 73 -16.23 -3.63 3.98
C ASN A 73 -15.78 -3.92 2.53
N ILE A 74 -14.68 -3.30 2.08
CA ILE A 74 -14.10 -3.43 0.73
C ILE A 74 -13.88 -4.87 0.27
N TYR A 75 -13.74 -5.82 1.19
CA TYR A 75 -13.52 -7.25 0.91
C TYR A 75 -14.67 -7.90 0.13
N LYS A 76 -15.86 -7.29 0.15
CA LYS A 76 -17.01 -7.71 -0.68
C LYS A 76 -16.69 -7.69 -2.19
N TYR A 77 -15.70 -6.90 -2.60
CA TYR A 77 -15.27 -6.79 -4.00
C TYR A 77 -14.19 -7.80 -4.42
N GLU A 78 -13.87 -8.78 -3.58
CA GLU A 78 -12.82 -9.77 -3.88
C GLU A 78 -13.46 -11.05 -4.43
N LEU A 79 -13.64 -12.09 -3.62
CA LEU A 79 -14.19 -13.39 -4.05
C LEU A 79 -15.74 -13.48 -4.04
N SER A 80 -16.41 -12.50 -3.41
CA SER A 80 -17.87 -12.39 -3.16
C SER A 80 -18.49 -13.51 -2.31
N CYS A 81 -19.41 -13.14 -1.41
CA CYS A 81 -20.25 -14.08 -0.65
C CYS A 81 -21.76 -13.73 -0.61
N GLU A 82 -22.18 -12.55 -1.10
CA GLU A 82 -23.57 -12.07 -1.04
C GLU A 82 -23.90 -11.16 -2.23
N GLU A 83 -25.11 -11.26 -2.79
CA GLU A 83 -25.57 -10.41 -3.91
C GLU A 83 -25.87 -8.97 -3.48
N PHE A 84 -25.22 -8.00 -4.13
CA PHE A 84 -25.47 -6.57 -3.91
C PHE A 84 -26.22 -5.97 -5.10
N LEU A 85 -27.48 -5.57 -4.87
CA LEU A 85 -28.31 -4.97 -5.91
C LEU A 85 -27.78 -3.59 -6.31
N ASN A 86 -27.67 -3.35 -7.62
CA ASN A 86 -27.24 -2.09 -8.24
C ASN A 86 -25.77 -1.70 -7.98
N ASP A 87 -24.87 -2.68 -7.81
CA ASP A 87 -23.44 -2.44 -7.72
C ASP A 87 -22.73 -3.02 -8.97
N PRO A 88 -22.28 -2.16 -9.91
CA PRO A 88 -21.67 -2.63 -11.16
C PRO A 88 -20.36 -3.40 -10.94
N VAL A 89 -19.62 -3.14 -9.86
CA VAL A 89 -18.41 -3.92 -9.53
C VAL A 89 -18.81 -5.33 -9.13
N TYR A 90 -19.90 -5.46 -8.37
CA TYR A 90 -20.42 -6.75 -7.95
C TYR A 90 -20.89 -7.61 -9.14
N ASP A 91 -21.54 -6.99 -10.12
CA ASP A 91 -21.96 -7.67 -11.34
C ASP A 91 -20.76 -8.29 -12.07
N GLU A 92 -19.67 -7.53 -12.23
CA GLU A 92 -18.43 -8.04 -12.85
C GLU A 92 -17.79 -9.17 -12.04
N ILE A 93 -17.83 -9.12 -10.70
CA ILE A 93 -17.34 -10.21 -9.84
C ILE A 93 -18.19 -11.47 -10.02
N HIS A 94 -19.50 -11.31 -10.14
CA HIS A 94 -20.41 -12.44 -10.39
C HIS A 94 -20.10 -13.09 -11.74
N TYR A 95 -19.95 -12.29 -12.81
CA TYR A 95 -19.60 -12.81 -14.13
C TYR A 95 -18.20 -13.44 -14.17
N ARG A 96 -17.22 -12.80 -13.53
CA ARG A 96 -15.88 -13.36 -13.36
C ARG A 96 -15.92 -14.75 -12.74
N ASN A 97 -16.65 -14.93 -11.64
CA ASN A 97 -16.77 -16.23 -10.98
C ASN A 97 -17.44 -17.27 -11.91
N ILE A 98 -18.52 -16.90 -12.62
CA ILE A 98 -19.18 -17.79 -13.60
C ILE A 98 -18.24 -18.20 -14.73
N ASP A 99 -17.44 -17.27 -15.25
CA ASP A 99 -16.50 -17.53 -16.33
C ASP A 99 -15.43 -18.53 -15.91
N VAL A 100 -14.86 -18.36 -14.71
CA VAL A 100 -13.88 -19.30 -14.15
C VAL A 100 -14.51 -20.66 -13.85
N GLU A 101 -15.70 -20.69 -13.21
CA GLU A 101 -16.44 -21.92 -12.94
C GLU A 101 -16.74 -22.71 -14.22
N THR A 102 -17.15 -22.01 -15.29
CA THR A 102 -17.45 -22.63 -16.59
C THR A 102 -16.17 -23.11 -17.27
N ARG A 103 -15.10 -22.32 -17.22
CA ARG A 103 -13.82 -22.64 -17.84
C ARG A 103 -13.14 -23.83 -17.20
N LEU A 104 -13.15 -23.96 -15.88
CA LEU A 104 -12.55 -25.11 -15.19
C LEU A 104 -13.54 -26.24 -14.91
N GLY A 105 -14.84 -26.01 -15.08
CA GLY A 105 -15.86 -26.95 -14.62
C GLY A 105 -15.74 -27.18 -13.11
N VAL A 106 -15.71 -26.10 -12.33
CA VAL A 106 -15.68 -26.11 -10.85
C VAL A 106 -16.84 -25.31 -10.28
N LYS A 107 -16.99 -25.33 -8.96
CA LYS A 107 -17.81 -24.38 -8.20
C LYS A 107 -16.94 -23.61 -7.23
N ILE A 108 -17.04 -22.29 -7.21
CA ILE A 108 -16.30 -21.44 -6.29
C ILE A 108 -17.24 -21.09 -5.15
N LYS A 109 -16.84 -21.44 -3.92
CA LYS A 109 -17.63 -21.17 -2.73
C LYS A 109 -16.82 -20.35 -1.73
N SER A 110 -17.25 -19.12 -1.52
CA SER A 110 -16.74 -18.26 -0.46
C SER A 110 -17.47 -18.55 0.84
N ILE A 111 -16.72 -18.80 1.91
CA ILE A 111 -17.22 -19.03 3.26
C ILE A 111 -16.79 -17.82 4.09
N ALA A 112 -17.73 -16.91 4.32
CA ALA A 112 -17.48 -15.67 5.05
C ALA A 112 -17.41 -15.89 6.56
N GLN A 113 -16.38 -15.33 7.18
CA GLN A 113 -16.27 -15.23 8.64
C GLN A 113 -15.74 -13.85 9.04
N LYS A 114 -16.07 -13.43 10.27
CA LYS A 114 -15.53 -12.20 10.82
C LYS A 114 -14.01 -12.32 10.94
N GLY A 115 -13.30 -11.49 10.18
CA GLY A 115 -11.84 -11.50 10.08
C GLY A 115 -11.15 -10.27 10.66
N ASP A 116 -11.88 -9.45 11.42
CA ASP A 116 -11.34 -8.25 12.08
C ASP A 116 -10.85 -8.56 13.50
N TYR A 117 -10.13 -7.59 14.09
CA TYR A 117 -9.61 -7.69 15.46
C TYR A 117 -10.72 -8.13 16.44
N PRO A 118 -10.48 -9.14 17.31
CA PRO A 118 -9.18 -9.73 17.67
C PRO A 118 -8.63 -10.87 16.78
N PHE A 119 -9.13 -11.07 15.55
CA PHE A 119 -8.66 -12.05 14.53
C PHE A 119 -8.73 -13.55 14.92
N THR A 120 -8.82 -13.87 16.21
CA THR A 120 -8.72 -15.22 16.76
C THR A 120 -9.68 -16.22 16.12
N GLU A 121 -10.93 -15.82 15.87
CA GLU A 121 -11.95 -16.71 15.32
C GLU A 121 -11.58 -17.16 13.90
N TRP A 122 -11.19 -16.21 13.05
CA TRP A 122 -10.80 -16.48 11.67
C TRP A 122 -9.54 -17.34 11.59
N ASN A 123 -8.48 -16.96 12.34
CA ASN A 123 -7.23 -17.71 12.35
C ASN A 123 -7.44 -19.14 12.85
N ASN A 124 -8.21 -19.31 13.93
CA ASN A 124 -8.51 -20.64 14.46
C ASN A 124 -9.32 -21.50 13.48
N ALA A 125 -10.26 -20.92 12.73
CA ALA A 125 -11.03 -21.68 11.75
C ALA A 125 -10.12 -22.30 10.69
N LEU A 126 -9.18 -21.53 10.15
CA LEU A 126 -8.24 -22.02 9.15
C LEU A 126 -7.25 -23.02 9.74
N SER A 127 -6.62 -22.70 10.88
CA SER A 127 -5.67 -23.60 11.53
C SER A 127 -6.29 -24.94 11.91
N VAL A 128 -7.50 -24.95 12.47
CA VAL A 128 -8.21 -26.20 12.79
C VAL A 128 -8.45 -27.01 11.52
N SER A 129 -8.89 -26.36 10.44
CA SER A 129 -9.19 -27.09 9.20
C SER A 129 -7.96 -27.79 8.62
N VAL A 130 -6.82 -27.10 8.60
CA VAL A 130 -5.55 -27.61 8.09
C VAL A 130 -4.96 -28.67 9.03
N LEU A 131 -4.79 -28.35 10.32
CA LEU A 131 -4.11 -29.22 11.28
C LEU A 131 -4.88 -30.50 11.62
N THR A 132 -6.22 -30.47 11.53
CA THR A 132 -7.07 -31.65 11.78
C THR A 132 -7.53 -32.33 10.48
N ASN A 133 -7.14 -31.78 9.33
CA ASN A 133 -7.45 -32.27 8.00
C ASN A 133 -8.96 -32.49 7.76
N THR A 134 -9.80 -31.55 8.20
CA THR A 134 -11.26 -31.63 8.02
C THR A 134 -11.69 -31.36 6.58
N GLY A 135 -10.86 -30.64 5.81
CA GLY A 135 -11.16 -30.27 4.43
C GLY A 135 -12.25 -29.19 4.31
N ASP A 136 -12.38 -28.33 5.33
CA ASP A 136 -13.37 -27.24 5.31
C ASP A 136 -13.00 -26.14 4.30
N TYR A 137 -11.69 -25.90 4.11
CA TYR A 137 -11.16 -24.85 3.23
C TYR A 137 -10.02 -25.35 2.35
N ASP A 138 -10.01 -24.91 1.09
CA ASP A 138 -8.95 -25.15 0.11
C ASP A 138 -7.99 -23.96 0.00
N GLY A 139 -8.47 -22.75 0.25
CA GLY A 139 -7.67 -21.54 0.26
C GLY A 139 -8.32 -20.44 1.09
N ALA A 140 -7.67 -19.30 1.19
CA ALA A 140 -8.17 -18.18 1.97
C ALA A 140 -7.79 -16.82 1.41
N ALA A 141 -8.66 -15.84 1.63
CA ALA A 141 -8.36 -14.41 1.52
C ALA A 141 -8.39 -13.81 2.94
N PHE A 142 -7.22 -13.44 3.46
CA PHE A 142 -7.02 -13.15 4.89
C PHE A 142 -6.53 -11.72 5.14
N TYR A 143 -6.77 -11.21 6.34
CA TYR A 143 -6.24 -9.92 6.80
C TYR A 143 -4.71 -10.00 6.89
N LEU A 144 -3.98 -9.33 5.98
CA LEU A 144 -2.53 -9.53 5.78
C LEU A 144 -1.77 -9.56 7.11
N SER A 145 -2.00 -8.57 7.99
CA SER A 145 -1.21 -8.44 9.21
C SER A 145 -1.41 -9.55 10.25
N SER A 146 -2.54 -10.27 10.22
CA SER A 146 -2.85 -11.33 11.18
C SER A 146 -2.70 -12.73 10.61
N GLY A 147 -2.89 -12.92 9.30
CA GLY A 147 -2.70 -14.23 8.69
C GLY A 147 -1.23 -14.56 8.38
N THR A 148 -0.32 -13.58 8.34
CA THR A 148 1.12 -13.86 8.19
C THR A 148 1.65 -14.80 9.28
N SER A 149 1.12 -14.74 10.51
CA SER A 149 1.53 -15.66 11.58
C SER A 149 1.23 -17.13 11.25
N LEU A 150 0.18 -17.40 10.48
CA LEU A 150 -0.20 -18.76 10.07
C LEU A 150 0.77 -19.34 9.03
N ALA A 151 1.41 -18.48 8.22
CA ALA A 151 2.49 -18.92 7.34
C ALA A 151 3.63 -19.54 8.16
N LYS A 152 4.04 -18.89 9.26
CA LYS A 152 5.07 -19.41 10.18
C LYS A 152 4.70 -20.77 10.81
N GLU A 153 3.40 -21.03 10.96
CA GLU A 153 2.87 -22.28 11.51
C GLU A 153 2.72 -23.40 10.46
N GLY A 154 3.11 -23.15 9.21
CA GLY A 154 3.00 -24.12 8.12
C GLY A 154 1.57 -24.37 7.64
N ILE A 155 0.65 -23.42 7.87
CA ILE A 155 -0.76 -23.53 7.48
C ILE A 155 -0.95 -23.29 5.97
N TYR A 156 -0.02 -22.56 5.34
CA TYR A 156 -0.10 -22.20 3.92
C TYR A 156 0.84 -23.04 3.07
N TYR A 157 0.38 -23.37 1.87
CA TYR A 157 1.16 -24.03 0.83
C TYR A 157 2.19 -23.04 0.26
N ASN A 158 3.39 -23.51 -0.12
CA ASN A 158 4.34 -22.71 -0.87
C ASN A 158 3.79 -22.44 -2.28
N LEU A 159 3.40 -21.21 -2.58
CA LEU A 159 2.81 -20.85 -3.87
C LEU A 159 3.82 -20.92 -5.03
N LEU A 160 5.13 -20.85 -4.76
CA LEU A 160 6.15 -21.01 -5.81
C LEU A 160 6.20 -22.44 -6.35
N SER A 161 5.89 -23.45 -5.53
CA SER A 161 5.75 -24.84 -6.02
C SER A 161 4.42 -25.09 -6.74
N LEU A 162 3.49 -24.14 -6.66
CA LEU A 162 2.26 -24.11 -7.47
C LEU A 162 2.40 -23.19 -8.70
N SER A 163 3.62 -22.76 -9.01
CA SER A 163 3.90 -21.98 -10.21
C SER A 163 3.80 -22.84 -11.47
N GLN A 164 3.59 -22.19 -12.60
CA GLN A 164 3.53 -22.84 -13.92
C GLN A 164 4.76 -23.70 -14.22
N ASP A 165 5.94 -23.30 -13.72
CA ASP A 165 7.21 -23.99 -13.97
C ASP A 165 7.45 -25.18 -13.02
N GLU A 166 6.69 -25.28 -11.91
CA GLU A 166 6.85 -26.31 -10.85
C GLU A 166 5.66 -27.29 -10.78
N GLY A 167 4.76 -27.28 -11.77
CA GLY A 167 3.66 -28.23 -11.89
C GLY A 167 2.30 -27.73 -11.40
N GLY A 168 2.21 -26.47 -10.97
CA GLY A 168 0.95 -25.77 -10.78
C GLY A 168 0.60 -24.88 -11.98
N TYR A 169 -0.19 -23.84 -11.73
CA TYR A 169 -0.70 -22.95 -12.78
C TYR A 169 -0.48 -21.45 -12.53
N ILE A 170 0.02 -21.07 -11.35
CA ILE A 170 0.21 -19.65 -11.03
C ILE A 170 1.38 -19.09 -11.84
N ASN A 171 1.20 -17.93 -12.46
CA ASN A 171 2.25 -17.26 -13.20
C ASN A 171 2.53 -15.86 -12.64
N PHE A 172 3.44 -15.76 -11.67
CA PHE A 172 3.81 -14.50 -11.03
C PHE A 172 4.47 -13.45 -11.94
N GLN A 173 4.75 -13.78 -13.21
CA GLN A 173 5.20 -12.79 -14.20
C GLN A 173 4.05 -12.03 -14.85
N LYS A 174 2.80 -12.45 -14.61
CA LYS A 174 1.60 -11.83 -15.18
C LYS A 174 1.17 -10.59 -14.39
N PRO A 175 0.59 -9.58 -15.06
CA PRO A 175 0.31 -8.27 -14.47
C PRO A 175 -0.79 -8.29 -13.40
N TRP A 176 -1.56 -9.38 -13.30
CA TRP A 176 -2.56 -9.54 -12.24
C TRP A 176 -1.97 -9.92 -10.88
N TRP A 177 -0.69 -10.30 -10.83
CA TRP A 177 0.03 -10.50 -9.57
C TRP A 177 0.88 -9.27 -9.26
N ASN A 178 0.88 -8.87 -7.99
CA ASN A 178 1.71 -7.76 -7.55
C ASN A 178 3.17 -8.23 -7.44
N LYS A 179 3.97 -7.90 -8.45
CA LYS A 179 5.38 -8.31 -8.53
C LYS A 179 6.19 -7.82 -7.33
N SER A 180 6.01 -6.58 -6.89
CA SER A 180 6.74 -6.03 -5.74
C SER A 180 6.43 -6.80 -4.46
N LEU A 181 5.17 -7.16 -4.24
CA LEU A 181 4.75 -7.99 -3.11
C LEU A 181 5.34 -9.41 -3.20
N VAL A 182 5.34 -10.02 -4.39
CA VAL A 182 5.96 -11.34 -4.62
C VAL A 182 7.46 -11.31 -4.33
N ASP A 183 8.17 -10.32 -4.87
CA ASP A 183 9.61 -10.19 -4.72
C ASP A 183 10.00 -9.93 -3.25
N GLU A 184 9.27 -9.05 -2.54
CA GLU A 184 9.54 -8.70 -1.14
C GLU A 184 9.20 -9.83 -0.14
N LEU A 185 8.22 -10.68 -0.46
CA LEU A 185 7.77 -11.74 0.46
C LEU A 185 8.36 -13.11 0.17
N SER A 186 9.03 -13.28 -0.98
CA SER A 186 9.71 -14.53 -1.31
C SER A 186 10.99 -14.65 -0.51
N VAL A 187 11.04 -15.63 0.40
CA VAL A 187 12.20 -15.89 1.26
C VAL A 187 12.55 -17.36 1.16
N TYR A 188 13.84 -17.67 1.00
CA TYR A 188 14.35 -19.05 0.84
C TYR A 188 13.67 -19.87 -0.27
N GLY A 189 13.22 -19.21 -1.34
CA GLY A 189 12.51 -19.88 -2.44
C GLY A 189 11.09 -20.31 -2.09
N ALA A 190 10.51 -19.75 -1.03
CA ALA A 190 9.12 -19.95 -0.64
C ALA A 190 8.32 -18.63 -0.63
N LEU A 191 7.06 -18.71 -1.06
CA LEU A 191 6.07 -17.63 -0.98
C LEU A 191 4.76 -18.21 -0.45
N TYR A 192 4.34 -17.82 0.75
CA TYR A 192 3.17 -18.43 1.40
C TYR A 192 1.85 -17.71 1.14
N PHE A 193 1.91 -16.49 0.62
CA PHE A 193 0.75 -15.70 0.27
C PHE A 193 1.11 -14.65 -0.78
N ALA A 194 0.13 -14.27 -1.60
CA ALA A 194 0.30 -13.31 -2.67
C ALA A 194 -0.90 -12.36 -2.74
N GLY A 195 -0.80 -11.35 -3.59
CA GLY A 195 -1.86 -10.38 -3.84
C GLY A 195 -1.75 -9.80 -5.23
N GLY A 196 -2.78 -9.04 -5.62
CA GLY A 196 -2.88 -8.43 -6.93
C GLY A 196 -4.32 -8.08 -7.26
N SER A 197 -4.71 -8.24 -8.53
CA SER A 197 -6.00 -7.77 -9.04
C SER A 197 -7.23 -8.42 -8.41
N LEU A 198 -7.10 -9.61 -7.81
CA LEU A 198 -8.19 -10.26 -7.06
C LEU A 198 -8.38 -9.66 -5.65
N THR A 199 -7.35 -9.06 -5.07
CA THR A 199 -7.37 -8.43 -3.73
C THR A 199 -7.45 -6.91 -3.85
N LEU A 200 -8.60 -6.39 -4.31
CA LEU A 200 -8.80 -4.95 -4.57
C LEU A 200 -8.60 -4.07 -3.33
N SER A 201 -8.74 -4.65 -2.13
CA SER A 201 -8.42 -3.95 -0.88
C SER A 201 -6.97 -3.42 -0.85
N GLN A 202 -6.04 -4.03 -1.58
CA GLN A 202 -4.64 -3.56 -1.69
C GLN A 202 -4.53 -2.17 -2.32
N VAL A 203 -5.38 -1.87 -3.31
CA VAL A 203 -5.45 -0.54 -3.94
C VAL A 203 -6.16 0.44 -3.01
N ALA A 204 -7.30 0.03 -2.46
CA ALA A 204 -8.14 0.88 -1.60
C ALA A 204 -7.47 1.28 -0.28
N GLY A 205 -6.56 0.45 0.23
CA GLY A 205 -5.92 0.65 1.52
C GLY A 205 -4.77 1.66 1.52
N GLY A 206 -4.35 2.20 0.37
CA GLY A 206 -3.25 3.16 0.27
C GLY A 206 -3.46 4.39 1.13
N VAL A 207 -2.44 4.83 1.87
CA VAL A 207 -2.58 6.01 2.73
C VAL A 207 -2.21 7.27 1.97
N CYS A 208 -3.07 8.29 2.07
CA CYS A 208 -2.85 9.61 1.49
C CYS A 208 -3.28 10.71 2.46
N VAL A 209 -3.14 11.96 2.02
CA VAL A 209 -3.57 13.14 2.75
C VAL A 209 -4.73 13.76 1.99
N PHE A 210 -5.93 13.71 2.55
CA PHE A 210 -7.04 14.52 2.09
C PHE A 210 -6.90 15.95 2.63
N PHE A 211 -7.33 16.95 1.87
CA PHE A 211 -7.32 18.33 2.33
C PHE A 211 -8.59 19.10 1.96
N ASN A 212 -8.98 20.05 2.81
CA ASN A 212 -10.13 20.92 2.60
C ASN A 212 -9.71 22.14 1.77
N ARG A 213 -10.16 22.19 0.51
CA ARG A 213 -9.80 23.25 -0.45
C ARG A 213 -10.34 24.61 -0.03
N ASP A 214 -11.56 24.65 0.47
CA ASP A 214 -12.20 25.91 0.86
C ASP A 214 -11.50 26.50 2.09
N LEU A 215 -11.18 25.66 3.07
CA LEU A 215 -10.42 26.07 4.26
C LEU A 215 -8.99 26.49 3.89
N PHE A 216 -8.31 25.75 3.00
CA PHE A 216 -6.98 26.12 2.53
C PHE A 216 -7.00 27.51 1.86
N ASN A 217 -7.89 27.72 0.91
CA ASN A 217 -8.03 28.99 0.19
C ASN A 217 -8.45 30.15 1.11
N GLN A 218 -9.17 29.87 2.20
CA GLN A 218 -9.52 30.86 3.22
C GLN A 218 -8.31 31.24 4.07
N LYS A 219 -7.54 30.26 4.54
CA LYS A 219 -6.40 30.45 5.44
C LYS A 219 -5.18 31.01 4.71
N TYR A 220 -4.99 30.61 3.45
CA TYR A 220 -3.84 30.95 2.63
C TYR A 220 -4.30 31.61 1.33
N PRO A 221 -4.80 32.85 1.34
CA PRO A 221 -5.32 33.49 0.13
C PRO A 221 -4.24 33.73 -0.94
N ASP A 222 -2.98 33.86 -0.53
CA ASP A 222 -1.82 34.02 -1.41
C ASP A 222 -1.37 32.68 -2.02
N ASP A 223 -1.53 31.58 -1.29
CA ASP A 223 -1.27 30.21 -1.75
C ASP A 223 -2.61 29.51 -2.02
N ARG A 224 -3.05 29.45 -3.28
CA ARG A 224 -4.26 28.70 -3.62
C ARG A 224 -4.02 27.20 -3.51
N ASP A 225 -5.07 26.39 -3.38
CA ASP A 225 -5.02 24.93 -3.39
C ASP A 225 -4.16 24.33 -4.53
N ALA A 226 -4.19 24.94 -5.72
CA ALA A 226 -3.32 24.57 -6.84
C ALA A 226 -1.81 24.58 -6.50
N THR A 227 -1.39 25.38 -5.51
CA THR A 227 -0.02 25.42 -4.99
C THR A 227 0.39 24.10 -4.35
N LEU A 228 -0.52 23.42 -3.64
CA LEU A 228 -0.25 22.12 -3.03
C LEU A 228 0.08 21.07 -4.09
N TYR A 229 -0.70 21.03 -5.18
CA TYR A 229 -0.41 20.15 -6.31
C TYR A 229 0.91 20.50 -7.00
N GLN A 230 1.21 21.80 -7.13
CA GLN A 230 2.47 22.23 -7.74
C GLN A 230 3.67 21.82 -6.88
N LEU A 231 3.61 21.97 -5.56
CA LEU A 231 4.63 21.48 -4.63
C LEU A 231 4.85 19.97 -4.79
N VAL A 232 3.80 19.18 -5.01
CA VAL A 232 3.94 17.74 -5.29
C VAL A 232 4.64 17.50 -6.61
N ARG A 233 4.24 18.20 -7.68
CA ARG A 233 4.85 18.05 -9.02
C ARG A 233 6.32 18.45 -9.04
N ASP A 234 6.68 19.48 -8.28
CA ASP A 234 8.05 20.01 -8.20
C ASP A 234 8.91 19.23 -7.20
N GLY A 235 8.35 18.25 -6.48
CA GLY A 235 9.06 17.47 -5.47
C GLY A 235 9.37 18.25 -4.19
N GLU A 236 8.70 19.39 -3.98
CA GLU A 236 8.87 20.30 -2.85
C GLU A 236 7.85 20.08 -1.73
N TRP A 237 6.83 19.23 -1.94
CA TRP A 237 5.89 18.82 -0.89
C TRP A 237 6.59 17.93 0.15
N THR A 238 7.03 18.56 1.23
CA THR A 238 7.81 17.98 2.33
C THR A 238 7.11 18.13 3.67
N ALA A 239 7.52 17.36 4.67
CA ALA A 239 6.92 17.44 6.00
C ALA A 239 7.12 18.83 6.62
N ASP A 240 8.21 19.54 6.28
CA ASP A 240 8.44 20.92 6.71
C ASP A 240 7.41 21.89 6.10
N GLN A 241 7.06 21.71 4.81
CA GLN A 241 5.97 22.48 4.17
C GLN A 241 4.62 22.18 4.82
N MET A 242 4.32 20.90 5.10
CA MET A 242 3.10 20.56 5.82
C MET A 242 3.07 21.18 7.23
N THR A 243 4.15 21.09 8.00
CA THR A 243 4.24 21.70 9.33
C THR A 243 3.97 23.21 9.28
N TYR A 244 4.46 23.91 8.25
CA TYR A 244 4.14 25.33 8.05
C TYR A 244 2.63 25.55 7.89
N TYR A 245 1.97 24.83 6.99
CA TYR A 245 0.51 24.97 6.79
C TYR A 245 -0.33 24.46 7.97
N VAL A 246 0.16 23.50 8.75
CA VAL A 246 -0.55 23.03 9.94
C VAL A 246 -0.45 24.06 11.06
N SER A 247 0.77 24.49 11.41
CA SER A 247 1.01 25.42 12.53
C SER A 247 0.34 26.79 12.35
N ASN A 248 0.07 27.20 11.11
CA ASN A 248 -0.63 28.46 10.80
C ASN A 248 -2.14 28.28 10.57
N CYS A 249 -2.69 27.09 10.82
CA CYS A 249 -4.11 26.79 10.68
C CYS A 249 -4.73 26.40 12.02
N TRP A 250 -5.01 27.39 12.86
CA TRP A 250 -5.84 27.22 14.06
C TRP A 250 -6.82 28.38 14.21
N ASP A 251 -8.09 28.08 14.48
CA ASP A 251 -9.05 29.04 15.04
C ASP A 251 -9.60 28.48 16.36
N ASP A 252 -9.33 29.19 17.45
CA ASP A 252 -9.90 28.92 18.78
C ASP A 252 -11.38 29.35 18.80
N VAL A 253 -12.26 28.47 18.30
CA VAL A 253 -13.69 28.76 18.11
C VAL A 253 -14.40 28.85 19.45
N ASN A 254 -13.96 28.04 20.43
CA ASN A 254 -14.58 27.97 21.75
C ASN A 254 -13.95 28.94 22.78
N SER A 255 -12.88 29.65 22.40
CA SER A 255 -12.16 30.67 23.19
C SER A 255 -11.52 30.15 24.47
N ASN A 256 -11.00 28.92 24.47
CA ASN A 256 -10.37 28.32 25.65
C ASN A 256 -8.83 28.35 25.64
N GLY A 257 -8.22 28.80 24.55
CA GLY A 257 -6.77 28.95 24.38
C GLY A 257 -6.00 27.63 24.26
N VAL A 258 -6.67 26.51 23.97
CA VAL A 258 -6.05 25.19 23.73
C VAL A 258 -6.64 24.55 22.48
N VAL A 259 -5.82 23.88 21.68
CA VAL A 259 -6.29 23.17 20.48
C VAL A 259 -7.12 21.96 20.91
N ASP A 260 -8.40 21.93 20.56
CA ASP A 260 -9.29 20.81 20.87
C ASP A 260 -10.34 20.49 19.77
N GLY A 261 -11.18 19.50 20.04
CA GLY A 261 -12.17 19.01 19.09
C GLY A 261 -13.34 19.96 18.77
N GLY A 262 -13.35 21.17 19.34
CA GLY A 262 -14.30 22.24 19.02
C GLY A 262 -13.75 23.32 18.08
N ASP A 263 -12.49 23.22 17.67
CA ASP A 263 -11.78 24.23 16.90
C ASP A 263 -11.72 23.92 15.39
N VAL A 264 -11.19 24.88 14.63
CA VAL A 264 -10.66 24.63 13.29
C VAL A 264 -9.16 24.35 13.41
N VAL A 265 -8.70 23.22 12.89
CA VAL A 265 -7.32 22.74 13.08
C VAL A 265 -6.64 22.37 11.76
N GLY A 266 -5.32 22.48 11.73
CA GLY A 266 -4.48 22.23 10.56
C GLY A 266 -4.36 20.75 10.22
N ILE A 267 -4.30 19.90 11.24
CA ILE A 267 -4.32 18.43 11.09
C ILE A 267 -4.88 17.80 12.34
N LYS A 268 -5.53 16.64 12.17
CA LYS A 268 -5.94 15.78 13.28
C LYS A 268 -5.22 14.44 13.22
N SER A 269 -4.64 14.03 14.34
CA SER A 269 -4.15 12.66 14.53
C SER A 269 -5.33 11.70 14.69
N LEU A 270 -5.21 10.52 14.09
CA LEU A 270 -6.18 9.43 14.24
C LEU A 270 -6.07 8.70 15.60
N GLY A 271 -5.18 9.16 16.48
CA GLY A 271 -4.98 8.64 17.83
C GLY A 271 -4.09 7.39 17.88
N SER A 272 -3.81 6.95 19.12
CA SER A 272 -2.95 5.79 19.37
C SER A 272 -3.61 4.49 18.90
N GLY A 273 -3.13 3.94 17.78
CA GLY A 273 -3.62 2.68 17.22
C GLY A 273 -4.00 2.71 15.74
N ALA A 274 -4.03 3.89 15.12
CA ALA A 274 -4.33 4.05 13.71
C ALA A 274 -3.20 3.49 12.82
N GLY A 275 -3.50 2.46 12.02
CA GLY A 275 -2.53 1.83 11.12
C GLY A 275 -2.06 2.74 9.98
N GLN A 276 -2.81 3.80 9.67
CA GLN A 276 -2.43 4.85 8.72
C GLN A 276 -1.12 5.54 9.12
N MET A 277 -0.83 5.62 10.43
CA MET A 277 0.40 6.24 10.92
C MET A 277 1.65 5.43 10.56
N ASP A 278 1.51 4.14 10.23
CA ASP A 278 2.65 3.32 9.83
C ASP A 278 3.19 3.75 8.45
N ALA A 279 2.33 4.26 7.56
CA ALA A 279 2.73 4.76 6.24
C ALA A 279 3.63 6.00 6.32
N TRP A 280 3.51 6.79 7.40
CA TRP A 280 4.38 7.94 7.64
C TRP A 280 5.85 7.54 7.82
N ALA A 281 6.15 6.35 8.35
CA ALA A 281 7.53 5.87 8.45
C ALA A 281 8.17 5.74 7.06
N LEU A 282 7.44 5.11 6.12
CA LEU A 282 7.90 4.92 4.74
C LEU A 282 7.97 6.27 4.00
N ALA A 283 6.98 7.14 4.18
CA ALA A 283 6.96 8.48 3.59
C ALA A 283 8.17 9.33 4.01
N MET A 284 8.67 9.15 5.24
CA MET A 284 9.87 9.80 5.74
C MET A 284 11.18 9.11 5.30
N GLY A 285 11.13 8.16 4.37
CA GLY A 285 12.31 7.51 3.81
C GLY A 285 12.87 6.37 4.67
N LEU A 286 12.13 5.89 5.68
CA LEU A 286 12.54 4.71 6.44
C LEU A 286 12.15 3.42 5.71
N ASP A 287 12.95 2.38 5.92
CA ASP A 287 12.61 1.01 5.60
C ASP A 287 12.59 0.20 6.90
N PHE A 288 11.69 -0.76 7.00
CA PHE A 288 11.65 -1.65 8.17
C PHE A 288 12.72 -2.73 8.04
N THR A 289 12.80 -3.33 6.86
CA THR A 289 13.76 -4.37 6.49
C THR A 289 14.33 -4.12 5.10
N ARG A 290 15.50 -4.68 4.81
CA ARG A 290 16.07 -4.80 3.46
C ARG A 290 16.70 -6.17 3.28
N PRO A 291 16.84 -6.68 2.05
CA PRO A 291 17.65 -7.88 1.81
C PRO A 291 19.12 -7.60 2.10
N ASP A 292 19.78 -8.52 2.79
CA ASP A 292 21.22 -8.52 3.00
C ASP A 292 21.98 -8.96 1.71
N ALA A 293 23.29 -9.20 1.82
CA ALA A 293 24.11 -9.62 0.69
C ALA A 293 23.74 -11.00 0.10
N TYR A 294 22.96 -11.80 0.82
CA TYR A 294 22.49 -13.12 0.42
C TYR A 294 20.99 -13.14 0.07
N GLY A 295 20.30 -12.00 0.20
CA GLY A 295 18.87 -11.87 -0.06
C GLY A 295 17.99 -12.16 1.16
N GLU A 296 18.56 -12.31 2.35
CA GLU A 296 17.81 -12.51 3.59
C GLU A 296 17.30 -11.17 4.14
N PRO A 297 16.04 -11.06 4.59
CA PRO A 297 15.58 -9.84 5.23
C PRO A 297 16.37 -9.54 6.51
N GLU A 298 16.96 -8.34 6.60
CA GLU A 298 17.55 -7.77 7.81
C GLU A 298 16.77 -6.52 8.26
N ILE A 299 16.66 -6.28 9.58
CA ILE A 299 16.04 -5.06 10.11
C ILE A 299 16.98 -3.88 9.88
N VAL A 300 16.49 -2.86 9.18
CA VAL A 300 17.23 -1.60 8.92
C VAL A 300 16.55 -0.38 9.53
N LEU A 301 15.41 -0.57 10.20
CA LEU A 301 14.66 0.50 10.85
C LEU A 301 15.50 1.27 11.86
N VAL A 302 16.46 0.62 12.54
CA VAL A 302 17.25 1.24 13.61
C VAL A 302 18.53 1.85 13.03
N ASN A 303 18.45 3.12 12.64
CA ASN A 303 19.58 3.84 12.04
C ASN A 303 19.57 5.33 12.46
N SER A 304 20.52 6.13 11.96
CA SER A 304 20.67 7.54 12.34
C SER A 304 19.52 8.44 11.87
N HIS A 305 18.71 8.00 10.92
CA HIS A 305 17.58 8.73 10.35
C HIS A 305 16.27 8.50 11.11
N THR A 306 16.14 7.38 11.83
CA THR A 306 14.89 6.93 12.47
C THR A 306 14.32 7.95 13.46
N VAL A 307 15.14 8.40 14.40
CA VAL A 307 14.70 9.38 15.40
C VAL A 307 14.42 10.75 14.76
N PRO A 308 15.28 11.30 13.88
CA PRO A 308 14.95 12.52 13.13
C PRO A 308 13.66 12.45 12.32
N ALA A 309 13.40 11.34 11.63
CA ALA A 309 12.16 11.11 10.87
C ALA A 309 10.94 11.08 11.79
N TYR A 310 11.01 10.35 12.90
CA TYR A 310 9.97 10.33 13.92
C TYR A 310 9.68 11.73 14.48
N GLU A 311 10.73 12.48 14.84
CA GLU A 311 10.62 13.85 15.35
C GLU A 311 10.04 14.83 14.35
N LYS A 312 10.33 14.65 13.06
CA LYS A 312 9.72 15.46 12.01
C LYS A 312 8.21 15.21 11.91
N VAL A 313 7.78 13.95 11.93
CA VAL A 313 6.33 13.62 11.93
C VAL A 313 5.67 14.08 13.23
N ARG A 314 6.32 13.92 14.38
CA ARG A 314 5.81 14.48 15.64
C ARG A 314 5.57 15.98 15.50
N GLY A 315 6.50 16.72 14.90
CA GLY A 315 6.36 18.16 14.63
C GLY A 315 5.20 18.54 13.68
N VAL A 316 4.76 17.64 12.80
CA VAL A 316 3.55 17.86 11.97
C VAL A 316 2.27 17.80 12.82
N PHE A 317 2.15 16.81 13.70
CA PHE A 317 0.92 16.58 14.47
C PHE A 317 0.87 17.32 15.80
N ASN A 318 2.02 17.73 16.32
CA ASN A 318 2.18 18.26 17.68
C ASN A 318 2.79 19.66 17.61
N ASN A 319 1.99 20.59 17.08
CA ASN A 319 2.28 22.02 16.95
C ASN A 319 0.99 22.83 17.18
N GLU A 320 1.05 24.15 16.98
CA GLU A 320 -0.02 25.10 17.28
C GLU A 320 -1.34 24.87 16.53
N GLY A 321 -1.35 24.13 15.41
CA GLY A 321 -2.56 23.75 14.69
C GLY A 321 -2.78 22.24 14.60
N GLY A 322 -2.01 21.46 15.35
CA GLY A 322 -2.14 20.00 15.39
C GLY A 322 -3.03 19.54 16.54
N TYR A 323 -4.11 18.82 16.21
CA TYR A 323 -4.99 18.21 17.21
C TYR A 323 -4.70 16.73 17.39
N MET A 324 -4.29 16.35 18.61
CA MET A 324 -4.09 14.96 19.01
C MET A 324 -5.14 14.57 20.06
N PRO A 325 -6.25 13.94 19.66
CA PRO A 325 -7.30 13.58 20.61
C PRO A 325 -6.77 12.54 21.61
N SER A 326 -7.04 12.77 22.89
CA SER A 326 -6.84 11.74 23.91
C SER A 326 -7.83 10.59 23.72
N SER A 327 -7.47 9.40 24.20
CA SER A 327 -8.38 8.25 24.19
C SER A 327 -9.69 8.61 24.92
N GLY A 328 -10.83 8.49 24.22
CA GLY A 328 -12.15 8.79 24.78
C GLY A 328 -12.55 10.27 24.76
N ASP A 329 -11.81 11.13 24.04
CA ASP A 329 -12.21 12.52 23.80
C ASP A 329 -13.58 12.55 23.08
N PRO A 330 -14.63 13.10 23.73
CA PRO A 330 -15.98 13.11 23.18
C PRO A 330 -16.10 14.00 21.93
N ASN A 331 -15.20 14.96 21.75
CA ASN A 331 -15.21 15.90 20.64
C ASN A 331 -14.35 15.42 19.46
N SER A 332 -13.60 14.31 19.63
CA SER A 332 -12.81 13.75 18.54
C SER A 332 -13.66 13.43 17.31
N ALA A 333 -14.89 12.94 17.50
CA ALA A 333 -15.80 12.64 16.38
C ALA A 333 -16.32 13.91 15.66
N GLU A 334 -16.30 15.07 16.32
CA GLU A 334 -16.78 16.33 15.77
C GLU A 334 -15.70 17.05 14.94
N THR A 335 -14.43 16.71 15.15
CA THR A 335 -13.31 17.24 14.36
C THR A 335 -12.89 16.25 13.30
N THR A 336 -13.37 16.45 12.07
CA THR A 336 -13.07 15.59 10.93
C THR A 336 -13.05 16.42 9.65
N LEU A 337 -12.55 15.82 8.57
CA LEU A 337 -12.55 16.50 7.29
C LEU A 337 -13.97 16.75 6.77
N GLU A 338 -14.92 15.81 6.94
CA GLU A 338 -16.31 15.93 6.47
C GLU A 338 -17.08 17.05 7.16
N ASN A 339 -16.74 17.32 8.42
CA ASN A 339 -17.34 18.41 9.19
C ASN A 339 -16.77 19.79 8.79
N GLY A 340 -15.71 19.80 7.98
CA GLY A 340 -15.11 21.01 7.41
C GLY A 340 -14.20 21.79 8.36
N ASN A 341 -13.91 21.27 9.55
CA ASN A 341 -13.08 21.91 10.58
C ASN A 341 -11.65 21.37 10.67
N VAL A 342 -11.22 20.53 9.72
CA VAL A 342 -9.84 20.04 9.60
C VAL A 342 -9.28 20.43 8.23
N LEU A 343 -8.05 20.95 8.18
CA LEU A 343 -7.39 21.28 6.92
C LEU A 343 -6.81 20.05 6.22
N PHE A 344 -5.95 19.28 6.89
CA PHE A 344 -5.35 18.04 6.38
C PHE A 344 -5.81 16.84 7.19
N TYR A 345 -6.08 15.72 6.52
CA TYR A 345 -6.48 14.48 7.17
C TYR A 345 -5.83 13.28 6.50
N THR A 346 -4.96 12.58 7.24
CA THR A 346 -4.33 11.35 6.74
C THR A 346 -5.33 10.20 6.81
N GLN A 347 -5.67 9.61 5.68
CA GLN A 347 -6.60 8.47 5.61
C GLN A 347 -6.23 7.49 4.50
N CYS A 348 -6.84 6.31 4.53
CA CYS A 348 -6.82 5.39 3.40
C CYS A 348 -7.55 6.00 2.20
N LEU A 349 -7.20 5.55 1.00
CA LEU A 349 -7.86 5.97 -0.22
C LEU A 349 -9.36 5.73 -0.12
N ASP A 350 -9.82 4.59 0.43
CA ASP A 350 -11.24 4.25 0.60
C ASP A 350 -12.13 5.31 1.29
N TYR A 351 -11.55 6.16 2.14
CA TYR A 351 -12.20 7.26 2.83
C TYR A 351 -12.88 8.29 1.91
N GLY A 352 -12.42 8.42 0.67
CA GLY A 352 -13.07 9.30 -0.30
C GLY A 352 -14.52 8.92 -0.62
N ALA A 353 -14.97 7.68 -0.35
CA ALA A 353 -16.39 7.35 -0.39
C ALA A 353 -17.21 8.18 0.64
N GLU A 354 -16.67 8.38 1.84
CA GLU A 354 -17.26 9.22 2.88
C GLU A 354 -17.19 10.70 2.47
N MET A 355 -16.06 11.14 1.91
CA MET A 355 -15.90 12.51 1.40
C MET A 355 -16.79 12.83 0.20
N LYS A 356 -17.13 11.84 -0.64
CA LYS A 356 -18.11 12.02 -1.72
C LYS A 356 -19.50 12.34 -1.17
N ALA A 357 -19.88 11.70 -0.06
CA ALA A 357 -21.15 11.94 0.61
C ALA A 357 -21.17 13.27 1.41
N SER A 358 -20.00 13.85 1.71
CA SER A 358 -19.88 15.12 2.42
C SER A 358 -20.07 16.33 1.48
N THR A 359 -20.39 17.47 2.08
CA THR A 359 -20.49 18.76 1.36
C THR A 359 -19.15 19.47 1.21
N VAL A 360 -18.08 18.95 1.80
CA VAL A 360 -16.77 19.60 1.81
C VAL A 360 -16.15 19.53 0.42
N ASN A 361 -15.58 20.65 -0.02
CA ASN A 361 -14.76 20.70 -1.21
C ASN A 361 -13.35 20.25 -0.84
N TYR A 362 -12.91 19.11 -1.35
CA TYR A 362 -11.67 18.48 -0.94
C TYR A 362 -10.78 18.12 -2.12
N GLY A 363 -9.50 17.90 -1.84
CA GLY A 363 -8.55 17.28 -2.76
C GLY A 363 -7.70 16.23 -2.04
N VAL A 364 -6.79 15.59 -2.76
CA VAL A 364 -5.85 14.60 -2.21
C VAL A 364 -4.41 14.89 -2.57
N LEU A 365 -3.51 14.50 -1.68
CA LEU A 365 -2.07 14.63 -1.83
C LEU A 365 -1.40 13.32 -1.36
N PRO A 366 -0.22 12.98 -1.89
CA PRO A 366 0.63 11.98 -1.22
C PRO A 366 1.01 12.47 0.18
N ILE A 367 1.38 11.51 1.04
CA ILE A 367 2.05 11.84 2.31
C ILE A 367 3.35 12.59 1.95
N PRO A 368 3.65 13.73 2.59
CA PRO A 368 4.82 14.52 2.23
C PRO A 368 6.13 13.75 2.45
N LYS A 369 7.17 14.11 1.69
CA LYS A 369 8.52 13.55 1.83
C LYS A 369 9.23 14.08 3.08
N TYR A 370 10.31 13.43 3.51
CA TYR A 370 11.13 13.93 4.62
C TYR A 370 11.72 15.32 4.32
N ASP A 371 12.30 15.49 3.13
CA ASP A 371 12.84 16.73 2.58
C ASP A 371 12.85 16.68 1.03
N VAL A 372 13.46 17.68 0.40
CA VAL A 372 13.57 17.78 -1.07
C VAL A 372 14.62 16.83 -1.67
N GLU A 373 15.53 16.28 -0.85
CA GLU A 373 16.59 15.36 -1.30
C GLU A 373 16.09 13.92 -1.41
N GLN A 374 15.03 13.56 -0.67
CA GLN A 374 14.29 12.33 -0.94
C GLN A 374 13.64 12.42 -2.33
N GLU A 375 14.00 11.51 -3.24
CA GLU A 375 13.52 11.55 -4.63
C GLU A 375 12.00 11.30 -4.71
N ASP A 376 11.56 10.14 -4.21
CA ASP A 376 10.20 9.66 -4.40
C ASP A 376 9.27 9.92 -3.19
N TYR A 377 7.99 10.13 -3.49
CA TYR A 377 6.92 9.94 -2.52
C TYR A 377 6.79 8.46 -2.20
N ARG A 378 6.42 8.14 -0.95
CA ARG A 378 6.29 6.75 -0.50
C ARG A 378 5.05 6.60 0.36
N THR A 379 4.29 5.56 0.11
CA THR A 379 3.15 5.14 0.95
C THR A 379 3.08 3.61 1.01
N CYS A 380 2.19 3.09 1.84
CA CYS A 380 1.78 1.69 1.79
C CYS A 380 0.28 1.62 2.01
N PHE A 381 -0.28 0.43 1.81
CA PHE A 381 -1.62 0.16 2.30
C PHE A 381 -1.61 0.00 3.82
N VAL A 382 -2.71 0.38 4.48
CA VAL A 382 -2.91 -0.02 5.87
C VAL A 382 -3.03 -1.53 5.93
N ASN A 383 -2.49 -2.12 6.99
CA ASN A 383 -2.42 -3.55 7.29
C ASN A 383 -3.74 -4.36 7.16
N ALA A 384 -4.88 -3.73 6.85
CA ALA A 384 -6.20 -4.32 6.66
C ALA A 384 -6.49 -4.91 5.28
N VAL A 385 -5.52 -4.97 4.38
CA VAL A 385 -5.72 -5.53 3.03
C VAL A 385 -5.72 -7.05 3.02
N SER A 386 -6.31 -7.63 1.97
CA SER A 386 -6.34 -9.07 1.78
C SER A 386 -5.04 -9.57 1.17
N ALA A 387 -4.64 -10.77 1.59
CA ALA A 387 -3.69 -11.61 0.87
C ALA A 387 -4.31 -13.00 0.64
N LEU A 388 -3.90 -13.65 -0.45
CA LEU A 388 -4.39 -14.94 -0.90
C LEU A 388 -3.41 -16.04 -0.50
N ALA A 389 -3.92 -17.12 0.06
CA ALA A 389 -3.16 -18.33 0.38
C ALA A 389 -3.91 -19.60 -0.03
N VAL A 390 -3.15 -20.68 -0.20
CA VAL A 390 -3.64 -22.05 -0.41
C VAL A 390 -3.36 -22.86 0.86
N CYS A 391 -4.29 -23.70 1.30
CA CYS A 391 -4.10 -24.53 2.49
C CYS A 391 -3.00 -25.59 2.26
N SER A 392 -2.10 -25.79 3.24
CA SER A 392 -0.96 -26.70 3.10
C SER A 392 -1.30 -28.20 3.13
N ASN A 393 -2.46 -28.58 3.68
CA ASN A 393 -2.88 -29.98 3.84
C ASN A 393 -3.49 -30.59 2.56
N LEU A 394 -3.59 -29.84 1.47
CA LEU A 394 -4.13 -30.33 0.21
C LEU A 394 -3.19 -31.33 -0.47
N SER A 395 -3.75 -32.30 -1.19
CA SER A 395 -2.97 -33.11 -2.13
C SER A 395 -2.48 -32.25 -3.29
N ASP A 396 -1.39 -32.65 -3.95
CA ASP A 396 -0.83 -31.91 -5.09
C ASP A 396 -1.86 -31.68 -6.21
N GLU A 397 -2.70 -32.68 -6.52
CA GLU A 397 -3.78 -32.56 -7.51
C GLU A 397 -4.81 -31.50 -7.10
N ARG A 398 -5.16 -31.46 -5.81
CA ARG A 398 -6.13 -30.50 -5.26
C ARG A 398 -5.53 -29.10 -5.22
N ALA A 399 -4.28 -28.96 -4.78
CA ALA A 399 -3.55 -27.70 -4.76
C ALA A 399 -3.37 -27.15 -6.20
N ALA A 400 -3.06 -28.01 -7.17
CA ALA A 400 -3.00 -27.64 -8.58
C ALA A 400 -4.35 -27.09 -9.09
N MET A 401 -5.48 -27.74 -8.75
CA MET A 401 -6.81 -27.21 -9.09
C MET A 401 -7.07 -25.82 -8.48
N VAL A 402 -6.73 -25.63 -7.20
CA VAL A 402 -6.88 -24.33 -6.53
C VAL A 402 -6.00 -23.28 -7.19
N SER A 403 -4.76 -23.63 -7.55
CA SER A 403 -3.84 -22.72 -8.25
C SER A 403 -4.37 -22.30 -9.62
N ALA A 404 -4.99 -23.20 -10.38
CA ALA A 404 -5.65 -22.88 -11.65
C ALA A 404 -6.82 -21.91 -11.46
N ALA A 405 -7.63 -22.13 -10.41
CA ALA A 405 -8.74 -21.24 -10.10
C ALA A 405 -8.25 -19.85 -9.68
N LEU A 406 -7.23 -19.76 -8.82
CA LEU A 406 -6.64 -18.50 -8.38
C LEU A 406 -6.02 -17.72 -9.55
N GLU A 407 -5.28 -18.39 -10.43
CA GLU A 407 -4.69 -17.77 -11.62
C GLU A 407 -5.78 -17.15 -12.51
N LEU A 408 -6.85 -17.89 -12.81
CA LEU A 408 -7.95 -17.39 -13.63
C LEU A 408 -8.78 -16.31 -12.96
N LEU A 409 -9.03 -16.43 -11.64
CA LEU A 409 -9.72 -15.40 -10.88
C LEU A 409 -8.94 -14.09 -10.87
N SER A 410 -7.62 -14.15 -10.69
CA SER A 410 -6.75 -12.98 -10.77
C SER A 410 -6.72 -12.39 -12.18
N ALA A 411 -6.56 -13.22 -13.22
CA ALA A 411 -6.54 -12.77 -14.61
C ALA A 411 -7.86 -12.09 -15.04
N GLU A 412 -9.00 -12.71 -14.74
CA GLU A 412 -10.31 -12.14 -15.08
C GLU A 412 -10.63 -10.92 -14.19
N SER A 413 -10.15 -10.87 -12.94
CA SER A 413 -10.26 -9.65 -12.13
C SER A 413 -9.48 -8.49 -12.75
N TYR A 414 -8.25 -8.72 -13.23
CA TYR A 414 -7.46 -7.69 -13.89
C TYR A 414 -8.13 -7.15 -15.17
N LYS A 415 -8.76 -8.03 -15.95
CA LYS A 415 -9.40 -7.67 -17.22
C LYS A 415 -10.75 -6.97 -17.05
N LYS A 416 -11.58 -7.44 -16.11
CA LYS A 416 -13.01 -7.09 -16.05
C LYS A 416 -13.37 -6.32 -14.79
N VAL A 417 -12.97 -6.82 -13.62
CA VAL A 417 -13.36 -6.23 -12.34
C VAL A 417 -12.58 -4.96 -12.04
N LEU A 418 -11.25 -4.99 -12.23
CA LEU A 418 -10.34 -3.90 -11.89
C LEU A 418 -10.68 -2.62 -12.66
N PRO A 419 -10.94 -2.61 -13.98
CA PRO A 419 -11.35 -1.40 -14.69
C PRO A 419 -12.65 -0.81 -14.17
N VAL A 420 -13.67 -1.64 -13.94
CA VAL A 420 -14.97 -1.18 -13.41
C VAL A 420 -14.82 -0.66 -11.99
N TYR A 421 -14.03 -1.32 -11.14
CA TYR A 421 -13.69 -0.83 -9.81
C TYR A 421 -12.97 0.52 -9.86
N TYR A 422 -11.99 0.69 -10.76
CA TYR A 422 -11.31 1.96 -10.93
C TYR A 422 -12.26 3.07 -11.37
N GLU A 423 -13.13 2.83 -12.34
CA GLU A 423 -14.06 3.86 -12.82
C GLU A 423 -15.14 4.22 -11.78
N THR A 424 -15.75 3.20 -11.18
CA THR A 424 -16.94 3.38 -10.33
C THR A 424 -16.59 3.76 -8.89
N VAL A 425 -15.55 3.14 -8.35
CA VAL A 425 -15.05 3.39 -7.00
C VAL A 425 -13.91 4.39 -7.07
N ILE A 426 -12.78 4.07 -7.71
CA ILE A 426 -11.54 4.89 -7.66
C ILE A 426 -11.59 6.24 -8.41
N LYS A 427 -12.43 6.44 -9.42
CA LYS A 427 -12.61 7.76 -10.06
C LYS A 427 -13.89 8.41 -9.58
N GLY A 428 -14.96 7.62 -9.53
CA GLY A 428 -16.27 8.06 -9.08
C GLY A 428 -16.33 8.56 -7.64
N HIS A 429 -15.47 8.08 -6.72
CA HIS A 429 -15.46 8.55 -5.33
C HIS A 429 -14.44 9.64 -5.02
N TYR A 430 -13.46 9.85 -5.89
CA TYR A 430 -12.17 10.38 -5.48
C TYR A 430 -11.73 11.57 -6.35
N SER A 431 -12.00 11.57 -7.65
CA SER A 431 -11.67 12.70 -8.52
C SER A 431 -12.90 13.57 -8.75
N ARG A 432 -13.00 14.71 -8.07
CA ARG A 432 -13.93 15.79 -8.46
C ARG A 432 -13.35 16.64 -9.58
N GLU A 433 -12.03 16.75 -9.64
CA GLU A 433 -11.29 17.51 -10.65
C GLU A 433 -10.16 16.68 -11.28
N ALA A 434 -9.72 17.05 -12.49
CA ALA A 434 -8.63 16.35 -13.18
C ALA A 434 -7.30 16.39 -12.41
N ALA A 435 -7.06 17.45 -11.63
CA ALA A 435 -5.87 17.55 -10.77
C ALA A 435 -5.86 16.50 -9.65
N ASP A 436 -7.03 16.12 -9.13
CA ASP A 436 -7.13 15.06 -8.12
C ASP A 436 -6.76 13.72 -8.73
N ALA A 437 -7.28 13.42 -9.93
CA ALA A 437 -6.98 12.17 -10.64
C ALA A 437 -5.47 11.96 -10.84
N GLU A 438 -4.73 13.01 -11.22
CA GLU A 438 -3.26 12.96 -11.31
C GLU A 438 -2.61 12.63 -9.95
N MET A 439 -3.10 13.21 -8.86
CA MET A 439 -2.56 12.91 -7.52
C MET A 439 -2.86 11.48 -7.08
N TYR A 440 -4.02 10.93 -7.45
CA TYR A 440 -4.33 9.52 -7.23
C TYR A 440 -3.35 8.60 -7.95
N ASP A 441 -3.09 8.84 -9.23
CA ASP A 441 -2.13 8.06 -10.00
C ASP A 441 -0.73 8.12 -9.33
N ARG A 442 -0.28 9.31 -8.93
CA ARG A 442 0.98 9.48 -8.18
C ARG A 442 1.00 8.75 -6.84
N ILE A 443 -0.11 8.72 -6.10
CA ILE A 443 -0.22 7.99 -4.84
C ILE A 443 -0.09 6.50 -5.11
N LEU A 444 -0.75 5.96 -6.13
CA LEU A 444 -0.66 4.54 -6.51
C LEU A 444 0.76 4.17 -6.93
N ASP A 445 1.44 5.03 -7.70
CA ASP A 445 2.84 4.85 -8.10
C ASP A 445 3.82 4.92 -6.91
N SER A 446 3.42 5.53 -5.79
CA SER A 446 4.24 5.67 -4.59
C SER A 446 4.18 4.48 -3.63
N PHE A 447 3.45 3.41 -3.95
CA PHE A 447 3.31 2.26 -3.07
C PHE A 447 4.65 1.51 -2.91
N VAL A 448 5.08 1.40 -1.66
CA VAL A 448 6.23 0.59 -1.25
C VAL A 448 5.72 -0.63 -0.51
N PHE A 449 6.21 -1.79 -0.94
CA PHE A 449 6.02 -3.06 -0.27
C PHE A 449 7.27 -3.36 0.55
N SER A 450 7.10 -3.85 1.78
CA SER A 450 8.22 -4.17 2.66
C SER A 450 7.91 -5.43 3.43
N PHE A 451 8.84 -6.39 3.43
CA PHE A 451 8.78 -7.58 4.28
C PHE A 451 8.49 -7.21 5.75
N GLY A 452 9.26 -6.27 6.31
CA GLY A 452 9.10 -5.82 7.68
C GLY A 452 7.72 -5.22 7.99
N PHE A 453 7.09 -4.58 7.00
CA PHE A 453 5.72 -4.07 7.13
C PHE A 453 4.68 -5.21 7.13
N ALA A 454 4.74 -6.11 6.14
CA ALA A 454 3.78 -7.21 6.00
C ALA A 454 3.80 -8.17 7.20
N TRP A 455 5.00 -8.46 7.73
CA TRP A 455 5.20 -9.34 8.87
C TRP A 455 5.17 -8.61 10.23
N SER A 456 4.97 -7.29 10.23
CA SER A 456 5.03 -6.42 11.42
C SER A 456 4.16 -6.94 12.56
N THR A 457 2.84 -7.00 12.38
CA THR A 457 1.90 -7.34 13.45
C THR A 457 1.95 -8.83 13.81
N GLY A 458 1.98 -9.70 12.80
CA GLY A 458 1.88 -11.14 12.98
C GLY A 458 3.17 -11.83 13.44
N SER A 459 4.35 -11.24 13.21
CA SER A 459 5.62 -11.93 13.49
C SER A 459 6.78 -11.05 13.95
N LEU A 460 6.78 -9.74 13.70
CA LEU A 460 7.90 -8.83 14.04
C LEU A 460 7.55 -7.81 15.13
N GLY A 461 6.67 -8.19 16.08
CA GLY A 461 6.45 -7.41 17.30
C GLY A 461 5.87 -6.02 17.06
N SER A 462 5.09 -5.85 15.98
CA SER A 462 4.55 -4.58 15.51
C SER A 462 5.61 -3.51 15.24
N ILE A 463 6.74 -3.90 14.65
CA ILE A 463 7.85 -2.99 14.29
C ILE A 463 7.40 -1.76 13.46
N SER A 464 6.34 -1.87 12.67
CA SER A 464 5.78 -0.74 11.90
C SER A 464 5.09 0.32 12.76
N ALA A 465 4.71 -0.01 13.99
CA ALA A 465 3.86 0.82 14.83
C ALA A 465 4.62 1.95 15.56
N ILE A 466 5.91 2.18 15.29
CA ILE A 466 6.71 3.17 16.02
C ILE A 466 6.15 4.60 15.87
N PHE A 467 5.44 4.91 14.77
CA PHE A 467 4.80 6.21 14.52
C PHE A 467 3.38 6.32 15.08
N ARG A 468 2.82 5.24 15.67
CA ARG A 468 1.46 5.28 16.24
C ARG A 468 1.37 6.01 17.58
N ARG A 469 2.50 6.43 18.15
CA ARG A 469 2.58 7.20 19.40
C ARG A 469 3.39 8.45 19.12
N LEU A 470 2.75 9.61 19.06
CA LEU A 470 3.39 10.91 18.77
C LEU A 470 3.25 11.90 19.95
N ASP A 471 2.88 11.39 21.13
CA ASP A 471 2.69 12.21 22.32
C ASP A 471 3.99 12.90 22.76
N ASN A 472 3.88 14.13 23.29
CA ASN A 472 5.04 14.96 23.68
C ASN A 472 6.02 14.28 24.65
N GLU A 473 5.53 13.36 25.49
CA GLU A 473 6.33 12.70 26.52
C GLU A 473 6.95 11.37 26.03
N TYR A 474 6.72 10.97 24.78
CA TYR A 474 7.19 9.69 24.27
C TYR A 474 8.65 9.75 23.82
N ASP A 475 9.50 9.00 24.51
CA ASP A 475 10.92 8.82 24.16
C ASP A 475 11.07 7.67 23.14
N ILE A 476 11.11 8.02 21.86
CA ILE A 476 11.28 7.07 20.77
C ILE A 476 12.63 6.34 20.83
N GLN A 477 13.70 7.02 21.29
CA GLN A 477 15.03 6.41 21.37
C GLN A 477 15.04 5.33 22.44
N GLN A 478 14.48 5.60 23.62
CA GLN A 478 14.30 4.61 24.67
C GLN A 478 13.45 3.43 24.19
N TYR A 479 12.38 3.69 23.44
CA TYR A 479 11.55 2.62 22.88
C TYR A 479 12.34 1.73 21.91
N ILE A 480 13.08 2.32 20.98
CA ILE A 480 13.94 1.58 20.04
C ILE A 480 14.98 0.75 20.80
N ASP A 481 15.70 1.36 21.75
CA ASP A 481 16.73 0.66 22.53
C ASP A 481 16.19 -0.51 23.33
N SER A 482 14.93 -0.41 23.78
CA SER A 482 14.26 -1.47 24.54
C SER A 482 13.71 -2.61 23.67
N ASN A 483 13.55 -2.40 22.36
CA ASN A 483 12.88 -3.36 21.47
C ASN A 483 13.77 -3.90 20.34
N LYS A 484 14.91 -3.28 20.02
CA LYS A 484 15.77 -3.71 18.89
C LYS A 484 16.18 -5.18 18.98
N ASP A 485 16.70 -5.63 20.13
CA ASP A 485 17.16 -7.01 20.31
C ASP A 485 15.97 -8.00 20.28
N TYR A 486 14.77 -7.52 20.67
CA TYR A 486 13.54 -8.29 20.60
C TYR A 486 13.08 -8.47 19.14
N TRP A 487 13.11 -7.41 18.34
CA TRP A 487 12.77 -7.49 16.92
C TRP A 487 13.77 -8.35 16.13
N ASP A 488 15.07 -8.23 16.41
CA ASP A 488 16.10 -9.08 15.81
C ASP A 488 15.86 -10.56 16.14
N GLY A 489 15.54 -10.87 17.40
CA GLY A 489 15.19 -12.23 17.81
C GLY A 489 13.95 -12.77 17.10
N LEU A 490 12.90 -11.95 16.96
CA LEU A 490 11.69 -12.31 16.23
C LEU A 490 11.93 -12.55 14.74
N LEU A 491 12.80 -11.75 14.11
CA LEU A 491 13.17 -11.94 12.72
C LEU A 491 13.91 -13.27 12.54
N VAL A 492 14.86 -13.59 13.43
CA VAL A 492 15.56 -14.90 13.41
C VAL A 492 14.58 -16.06 13.59
N ASP A 493 13.65 -15.95 14.54
CA ASP A 493 12.62 -16.97 14.76
C ASP A 493 11.71 -17.14 13.54
N LEU A 494 11.34 -16.05 12.88
CA LEU A 494 10.54 -16.06 11.66
C LEU A 494 11.29 -16.73 10.52
N LEU A 495 12.51 -16.29 10.22
CA LEU A 495 13.32 -16.83 9.11
C LEU A 495 13.63 -18.32 9.34
N THR A 496 13.98 -18.71 10.57
CA THR A 496 14.20 -20.12 10.94
C THR A 496 12.95 -20.97 10.71
N ALA A 497 11.78 -20.45 11.07
CA ALA A 497 10.53 -21.16 10.85
C ALA A 497 10.24 -21.30 9.35
N LEU A 498 10.37 -20.24 8.56
CA LEU A 498 10.17 -20.27 7.11
C LEU A 498 11.13 -21.24 6.40
N ASP A 499 12.41 -21.25 6.78
CA ASP A 499 13.39 -22.22 6.26
C ASP A 499 13.03 -23.67 6.62
N SER A 500 12.41 -23.90 7.77
CA SER A 500 12.01 -25.25 8.21
C SER A 500 10.77 -25.81 7.51
N ILE A 501 9.95 -24.96 6.89
CA ILE A 501 8.71 -25.33 6.21
C ILE A 501 8.77 -25.18 4.67
N GLY A 502 9.79 -24.53 4.13
CA GLY A 502 10.09 -24.48 2.69
C GLY A 502 10.62 -25.82 2.20
#